data_AF-A0A1S2LMG3-F1
#
_entry.id   AF-A0A1S2LMG3-F1
#
_cell.length_a   1.000
_cell.length_b   1.000
_cell.length_c   1.000
_cell.angle_alpha   90.00
_cell.angle_beta   90.00
_cell.angle_gamma   90.00
#
_symmetry.space_group_name_H-M   'P 1'
#
loop_
_entity.id
_entity.type
_entity.pdbx_description
1 polymer ?
#
loop_
_entity_poly.entity_id
_entity_poly.type
_entity_poly.pdbx_seq_one_letter_code
_entity_poly.pdbx_strand_id
1 'polypeptide(L)'
;MFSQAIFVPSVGIFLSAFQLSWKFKLLFTTYFVIIERTFLKLKIYNNKWWKTTYTAIFMFIGFFISDICYKEIKKGNKLMLKVTLYNTFHVLYMSVFFILSLFKKFRYEPVVLTKNPWYYHYTFVKLYLVFETCITVYFFEMSKKAKILPMFIIVLIDNIFINLKVLKVDGVYWKTLLTIRLFFHSLLLIMKKWWKI
;
A
#
# COMPACT_ATOMS: atom_id res chain seq x y z
N MET A 1 12.21 -0.17 14.01
CA MET A 1 10.91 0.31 13.46
C MET A 1 10.37 -0.57 12.34
N PHE A 2 11.18 -1.03 11.38
CA PHE A 2 10.69 -1.87 10.27
C PHE A 2 10.01 -3.18 10.72
N SER A 3 10.55 -3.83 11.76
CA SER A 3 9.95 -5.07 12.31
C SER A 3 8.54 -4.85 12.86
N GLN A 4 8.31 -3.80 13.66
CA GLN A 4 7.00 -3.51 14.25
C GLN A 4 5.93 -3.20 13.19
N ALA A 5 6.30 -2.51 12.11
CA ALA A 5 5.36 -2.17 11.03
C ALA A 5 4.83 -3.41 10.28
N ILE A 6 5.56 -4.53 10.31
CA ILE A 6 5.13 -5.80 9.70
C ILE A 6 4.42 -6.67 10.73
N PHE A 7 5.03 -6.87 11.90
CA PHE A 7 4.50 -7.80 12.90
C PHE A 7 3.20 -7.34 13.55
N VAL A 8 3.03 -6.04 13.83
CA VAL A 8 1.84 -5.54 14.52
C VAL A 8 0.57 -5.73 13.67
N PRO A 9 0.52 -5.35 12.37
CA PRO A 9 -0.63 -5.65 11.53
C PRO A 9 -0.91 -7.15 11.40
N SER A 10 0.13 -7.99 11.24
CA SER A 10 -0.06 -9.45 11.17
C SER A 10 -0.69 -10.02 12.43
N VAL A 11 -0.23 -9.59 13.61
CA VAL A 11 -0.85 -9.97 14.89
C VAL A 11 -2.28 -9.43 14.99
N GLY A 12 -2.54 -8.21 14.52
CA GLY A 12 -3.89 -7.64 14.48
C GLY A 12 -4.85 -8.50 13.65
N ILE A 13 -4.45 -8.89 12.45
CA ILE A 13 -5.23 -9.79 11.57
C ILE A 13 -5.45 -11.14 12.24
N PHE A 14 -4.41 -11.73 12.84
CA PHE A 14 -4.51 -12.99 13.58
C PHE A 14 -5.54 -12.89 14.72
N LEU A 15 -5.40 -11.88 15.59
CA LEU A 15 -6.31 -11.65 16.71
C LEU A 15 -7.76 -11.47 16.25
N SER A 16 -7.98 -10.69 15.19
CA SER A 16 -9.32 -10.44 14.64
C SER A 16 -9.92 -11.68 13.96
N ALA A 17 -9.12 -12.44 13.20
CA ALA A 17 -9.57 -13.64 12.50
C ALA A 17 -10.01 -14.76 13.45
N PHE A 18 -9.26 -14.94 14.55
CA PHE A 18 -9.60 -15.91 15.60
C PHE A 18 -10.55 -15.35 16.68
N GLN A 19 -11.03 -14.10 16.52
CA GLN A 19 -11.95 -13.43 17.44
C GLN A 19 -11.48 -13.45 18.91
N LEU A 20 -10.17 -13.31 19.12
CA LEU A 20 -9.57 -13.42 20.45
C LEU A 20 -9.99 -12.23 21.33
N SER A 21 -10.26 -12.52 22.61
CA SER A 21 -10.77 -11.53 23.56
C SER A 21 -9.77 -10.38 23.84
N TRP A 22 -10.27 -9.28 24.40
CA TRP A 22 -9.46 -8.10 24.74
C TRP A 22 -8.25 -8.42 25.65
N LYS A 23 -8.31 -9.50 26.44
CA LYS A 23 -7.20 -9.98 27.26
C LYS A 23 -5.98 -10.34 26.40
N PHE A 24 -6.20 -11.04 25.29
CA PHE A 24 -5.12 -11.37 24.35
C PHE A 24 -4.55 -10.12 23.68
N LYS A 25 -5.40 -9.16 23.31
CA LYS A 25 -4.94 -7.88 22.77
C LYS A 25 -4.02 -7.14 23.73
N LEU A 26 -4.41 -7.06 25.01
CA LEU A 26 -3.61 -6.44 26.06
C LEU A 26 -2.29 -7.20 26.28
N LEU A 27 -2.33 -8.54 26.24
CA LEU A 27 -1.14 -9.39 26.34
C LEU A 27 -0.16 -9.10 25.19
N PHE A 28 -0.62 -9.09 23.94
CA PHE A 28 0.24 -8.78 22.79
C PHE A 28 0.77 -7.35 22.81
N THR A 29 -0.06 -6.37 23.18
CA THR A 29 0.41 -4.98 23.37
C THR A 29 1.51 -4.91 24.41
N THR A 30 1.32 -5.55 25.57
CA THR A 30 2.33 -5.60 26.64
C THR A 30 3.61 -6.28 26.16
N TYR A 31 3.49 -7.40 25.44
CA TYR A 31 4.61 -8.11 24.83
C TYR A 31 5.43 -7.20 23.90
N PHE A 32 4.79 -6.49 22.96
CA PHE A 32 5.49 -5.57 22.07
C PHE A 32 6.13 -4.38 22.80
N VAL A 33 5.48 -3.87 23.85
CA VAL A 33 6.03 -2.80 24.71
C VAL A 33 7.29 -3.26 25.44
N ILE A 34 7.32 -4.50 25.94
CA ILE A 34 8.51 -5.07 26.60
C ILE A 34 9.66 -5.21 25.59
N ILE A 35 9.38 -5.70 24.38
CA ILE A 35 10.39 -5.77 23.31
C ILE A 35 10.92 -4.38 22.98
N GLU A 36 10.03 -3.39 22.83
CA GLU A 36 10.43 -2.01 22.53
C GLU A 36 11.35 -1.45 23.62
N ARG A 37 10.98 -1.59 24.90
CA ARG A 37 11.81 -1.14 26.02
C ARG A 37 13.15 -1.86 26.08
N THR A 38 13.18 -3.16 25.81
CA THR A 38 14.41 -3.94 25.76
C THR A 38 15.34 -3.42 24.66
N PHE A 39 14.81 -3.14 23.46
CA PHE A 39 15.61 -2.61 22.36
C PHE A 39 16.14 -1.20 22.62
N LEU A 40 15.37 -0.35 23.30
CA LEU A 40 15.84 0.97 23.76
C LEU A 40 16.95 0.84 24.81
N LYS A 41 16.81 -0.08 25.77
CA LYS A 41 17.84 -0.33 26.79
C LYS A 41 19.14 -0.84 26.17
N LEU A 42 19.04 -1.70 25.15
CA LEU A 42 20.17 -2.22 24.37
C LEU A 42 20.73 -1.22 23.35
N LYS A 43 20.16 -0.01 23.26
CA LYS A 43 20.54 1.05 22.30
C LYS A 43 20.56 0.59 20.83
N ILE A 44 19.71 -0.38 20.47
CA ILE A 44 19.57 -0.86 19.08
C ILE A 44 19.07 0.28 18.17
N TYR A 45 18.26 1.19 18.73
CA TYR A 45 17.88 2.43 18.08
C TYR A 45 17.60 3.52 19.13
N ASN A 46 17.67 4.78 18.71
CA ASN A 46 17.36 5.93 19.55
C ASN A 46 16.01 6.54 19.15
N ASN A 47 15.14 6.73 20.13
CA ASN A 47 13.85 7.34 19.93
C ASN A 47 13.78 8.70 20.65
N LYS A 48 13.98 9.80 19.91
CA LYS A 48 14.01 11.15 20.50
C LYS A 48 12.62 11.80 20.60
N TRP A 49 11.67 11.41 19.74
CA TRP A 49 10.37 12.10 19.61
C TRP A 49 9.18 11.22 20.00
N TRP A 50 9.31 9.89 19.95
CA TRP A 50 8.19 8.97 20.16
C TRP A 50 8.33 8.22 21.49
N LYS A 51 7.30 8.25 22.33
CA LYS A 51 7.30 7.56 23.62
C LYS A 51 6.69 6.16 23.47
N THR A 52 7.23 5.17 24.18
CA THR A 52 6.70 3.79 24.16
C THR A 52 5.24 3.70 24.62
N THR A 53 4.78 4.64 25.45
CA THR A 53 3.36 4.75 25.82
C THR A 53 2.47 5.02 24.62
N TYR A 54 2.92 5.82 23.65
CA TYR A 54 2.17 6.05 22.42
C TYR A 54 2.07 4.77 21.61
N THR A 55 3.17 4.00 21.49
CA THR A 55 3.12 2.71 20.79
C THR A 55 2.12 1.76 21.44
N ALA A 56 2.08 1.68 22.77
CA ALA A 56 1.12 0.85 23.49
C ALA A 56 -0.34 1.23 23.17
N ILE A 57 -0.64 2.53 23.24
CA ILE A 57 -1.99 3.08 22.97
C ILE A 57 -2.37 2.82 21.51
N PHE A 58 -1.51 3.18 20.56
CA PHE A 58 -1.79 3.00 19.14
C PHE A 58 -1.92 1.54 18.73
N MET A 59 -1.08 0.64 19.26
CA MET A 59 -1.22 -0.81 19.01
C MET A 59 -2.55 -1.33 19.53
N PHE A 60 -2.90 -0.98 20.77
CA PHE A 60 -4.16 -1.43 21.37
C PHE A 60 -5.36 -0.92 20.55
N ILE A 61 -5.41 0.36 20.23
CA ILE A 61 -6.44 0.95 19.35
C ILE A 61 -6.45 0.25 17.98
N GLY A 62 -5.28 0.02 17.39
CA GLY A 62 -5.12 -0.69 16.11
C GLY A 62 -5.76 -2.07 16.10
N PHE A 63 -5.64 -2.83 17.20
CA PHE A 63 -6.30 -4.14 17.33
C PHE A 63 -7.83 -4.04 17.42
N PHE A 64 -8.39 -2.94 17.92
CA PHE A 64 -9.85 -2.72 17.87
C PHE A 64 -10.32 -2.28 16.49
N ILE A 65 -9.55 -1.40 15.82
CA ILE A 65 -9.83 -1.02 14.43
C ILE A 65 -9.83 -2.25 13.53
N SER A 66 -8.85 -3.14 13.69
CA SER A 66 -8.77 -4.42 12.95
C SER A 66 -10.03 -5.27 13.12
N ASP A 67 -10.56 -5.38 14.35
CA ASP A 67 -11.81 -6.12 14.60
C ASP A 67 -13.01 -5.47 13.92
N ILE A 68 -13.11 -4.14 13.97
CA ILE A 68 -14.21 -3.41 13.33
C ILE A 68 -14.15 -3.64 11.82
N CYS A 69 -12.98 -3.47 11.21
CA CYS A 69 -12.77 -3.75 9.79
C CYS A 69 -13.16 -5.19 9.45
N TYR A 70 -12.69 -6.17 10.22
CA TYR A 70 -13.00 -7.58 10.00
C TYR A 70 -14.52 -7.87 10.11
N LYS A 71 -15.19 -7.31 11.12
CA LYS A 71 -16.64 -7.45 11.29
C LYS A 71 -17.42 -6.83 10.13
N GLU A 72 -17.04 -5.63 9.70
CA GLU A 72 -17.70 -4.93 8.59
C GLU A 72 -17.47 -5.64 7.24
N ILE A 73 -16.28 -6.20 7.02
CA ILE A 73 -16.01 -7.07 5.87
C ILE A 73 -16.91 -8.31 5.92
N LYS A 74 -17.02 -8.99 7.07
CA LYS A 74 -17.85 -10.19 7.24
C LYS A 74 -19.35 -9.91 7.04
N LYS A 75 -19.81 -8.72 7.41
CA LYS A 75 -21.19 -8.26 7.15
C LYS A 75 -21.46 -7.89 5.69
N GLY A 76 -20.43 -7.85 4.84
CA GLY A 76 -20.58 -7.43 3.45
C GLY A 76 -20.78 -5.92 3.29
N ASN A 77 -20.28 -5.10 4.23
CA ASN A 77 -20.36 -3.65 4.11
C ASN A 77 -19.60 -3.20 2.84
N LYS A 78 -20.36 -2.69 1.86
CA LYS A 78 -19.83 -2.30 0.55
C LYS A 78 -18.68 -1.30 0.67
N LEU A 79 -18.77 -0.32 1.56
CA LEU A 79 -17.72 0.69 1.73
C LEU A 79 -16.43 0.05 2.26
N MET A 80 -16.53 -0.79 3.28
CA MET A 80 -15.35 -1.45 3.86
C MET A 80 -14.70 -2.41 2.85
N LEU A 81 -15.50 -3.14 2.08
CA LEU A 81 -15.01 -4.01 1.00
C LEU A 81 -14.28 -3.20 -0.08
N LYS A 82 -14.81 -2.04 -0.48
CA LYS A 82 -14.15 -1.14 -1.45
C LYS A 82 -12.83 -0.59 -0.93
N VAL A 83 -12.80 -0.11 0.31
CA VAL A 83 -11.57 0.39 0.96
C VAL A 83 -10.53 -0.73 1.06
N THR A 84 -10.95 -1.95 1.40
CA THR A 84 -10.07 -3.12 1.48
C THR A 84 -9.52 -3.49 0.10
N LEU A 85 -10.36 -3.49 -0.94
CA LEU A 85 -9.96 -3.74 -2.33
C LEU A 85 -8.96 -2.68 -2.81
N TYR A 86 -9.24 -1.40 -2.58
CA TYR A 86 -8.34 -0.30 -2.89
C TYR A 86 -6.98 -0.48 -2.21
N ASN A 87 -6.96 -0.71 -0.89
CA ASN A 87 -5.71 -0.86 -0.16
C ASN A 87 -4.91 -2.09 -0.61
N THR A 88 -5.58 -3.23 -0.84
CA THR A 88 -4.91 -4.45 -1.30
C THR A 88 -4.29 -4.24 -2.67
N PHE A 89 -5.06 -3.66 -3.60
CA PHE A 89 -4.59 -3.34 -4.93
C PHE A 89 -3.42 -2.33 -4.89
N HIS A 90 -3.57 -1.25 -4.13
CA HIS A 90 -2.56 -0.21 -3.99
C HIS A 90 -1.24 -0.75 -3.43
N VAL A 91 -1.28 -1.56 -2.36
CA VAL A 91 -0.07 -2.14 -1.76
C VAL A 91 0.62 -3.09 -2.72
N LEU A 92 -0.11 -4.01 -3.36
CA LEU A 92 0.48 -4.93 -4.34
C LEU A 92 1.14 -4.17 -5.50
N TYR A 93 0.46 -3.12 -5.97
CA TYR A 93 0.93 -2.31 -7.08
C TYR A 93 2.20 -1.51 -6.72
N MET A 94 2.19 -0.85 -5.56
CA MET A 94 3.37 -0.19 -4.99
C MET A 94 4.55 -1.14 -4.82
N SER A 95 4.32 -2.36 -4.34
CA SER A 95 5.39 -3.36 -4.13
C SER A 95 6.06 -3.76 -5.45
N VAL A 96 5.29 -4.03 -6.51
CA VAL A 96 5.89 -4.39 -7.80
C VAL A 96 6.59 -3.20 -8.45
N PHE A 97 6.00 -2.01 -8.41
CA PHE A 97 6.68 -0.81 -8.94
C PHE A 97 7.96 -0.49 -8.17
N PHE A 98 7.98 -0.72 -6.86
CA PHE A 98 9.21 -0.61 -6.07
C PHE A 98 10.28 -1.60 -6.55
N ILE A 99 9.93 -2.86 -6.76
CA ILE A 99 10.87 -3.88 -7.29
C ILE A 99 11.41 -3.48 -8.67
N LEU A 100 10.54 -3.03 -9.58
CA LEU A 100 10.94 -2.55 -10.91
C LEU A 100 11.89 -1.35 -10.84
N SER A 101 11.64 -0.44 -9.89
CA SER A 101 12.50 0.73 -9.65
C SER A 101 13.88 0.32 -9.13
N LEU A 102 13.96 -0.70 -8.24
CA LEU A 102 15.23 -1.28 -7.80
C LEU A 102 16.04 -1.87 -8.96
N PHE A 103 15.37 -2.52 -9.91
CA PHE A 103 15.98 -3.02 -11.15
C PHE A 103 16.22 -1.93 -12.22
N LYS A 104 16.00 -0.65 -11.87
CA LYS A 104 16.17 0.52 -12.74
C LYS A 104 15.35 0.43 -14.04
N LYS A 105 14.23 -0.31 -14.04
CA LYS A 105 13.38 -0.49 -15.23
C LYS A 105 12.59 0.75 -15.60
N PHE A 106 12.33 1.61 -14.64
CA PHE A 106 11.80 2.94 -14.89
C PHE A 106 12.27 3.90 -13.78
N ARG A 107 12.21 5.20 -14.08
CA ARG A 107 12.48 6.27 -13.13
C ARG A 107 11.68 7.51 -13.48
N TYR A 108 10.83 7.95 -12.56
CA TYR A 108 10.33 9.31 -12.52
C TYR A 108 11.42 10.29 -12.04
N GLU A 109 11.64 11.35 -12.80
CA GLU A 109 12.60 12.42 -12.58
C GLU A 109 11.92 13.76 -12.89
N PRO A 110 11.01 14.23 -12.03
CA PRO A 110 10.22 15.43 -12.28
C PRO A 110 11.06 16.72 -12.31
N VAL A 111 12.28 16.68 -11.79
CA VAL A 111 13.22 17.81 -11.76
C VAL A 111 14.50 17.39 -12.49
N VAL A 112 14.78 18.02 -13.63
CA VAL A 112 15.89 17.66 -14.54
C VAL A 112 17.27 17.90 -13.92
N LEU A 113 17.39 18.78 -12.91
CA LEU A 113 18.65 19.19 -12.28
C LEU A 113 18.60 19.02 -10.75
N THR A 114 18.25 17.83 -10.27
CA THR A 114 18.27 17.52 -8.83
C THR A 114 19.51 16.74 -8.40
N LYS A 115 20.08 17.10 -7.25
CA LYS A 115 21.19 16.36 -6.63
C LYS A 115 20.76 14.98 -6.09
N ASN A 116 19.46 14.78 -5.83
CA ASN A 116 18.91 13.57 -5.20
C ASN A 116 17.79 12.93 -6.03
N PRO A 117 18.06 12.41 -7.23
CA PRO A 117 17.03 11.92 -8.16
C PRO A 117 16.15 10.82 -7.57
N TRP A 118 16.70 9.94 -6.73
CA TRP A 118 15.97 8.85 -6.09
C TRP A 118 14.94 9.33 -5.05
N TYR A 119 15.23 10.41 -4.33
CA TYR A 119 14.29 10.97 -3.36
C TYR A 119 13.03 11.49 -4.06
N TYR A 120 13.21 12.26 -5.13
CA TYR A 120 12.11 12.78 -5.94
C TYR A 120 11.36 11.66 -6.66
N HIS A 121 12.08 10.67 -7.18
CA HIS A 121 11.48 9.48 -7.76
C HIS A 121 10.49 8.81 -6.81
N TYR A 122 10.92 8.41 -5.62
CA TYR A 122 10.05 7.69 -4.69
C TYR A 122 8.93 8.56 -4.13
N THR A 123 9.16 9.85 -3.97
CA THR A 123 8.10 10.79 -3.55
C THR A 123 7.02 10.92 -4.64
N PHE A 124 7.44 11.09 -5.89
CA PHE A 124 6.53 11.22 -7.03
C PHE A 124 5.78 9.92 -7.30
N VAL A 125 6.47 8.77 -7.30
CA VAL A 125 5.86 7.44 -7.50
C VAL A 125 4.74 7.19 -6.49
N LYS A 126 4.96 7.52 -5.21
CA LYS A 126 3.92 7.37 -4.17
C LYS A 126 2.66 8.16 -4.52
N LEU A 127 2.81 9.44 -4.86
CA LEU A 127 1.68 10.30 -5.22
C LEU A 127 0.98 9.84 -6.50
N TYR A 128 1.77 9.51 -7.51
CA TYR A 128 1.28 9.04 -8.80
C TYR A 128 0.49 7.73 -8.66
N LEU A 129 1.01 6.77 -7.91
CA LEU A 129 0.34 5.48 -7.70
C LEU A 129 -0.91 5.61 -6.84
N VAL A 130 -0.96 6.55 -5.88
CA VAL A 130 -2.22 6.89 -5.18
C VAL A 130 -3.27 7.38 -6.18
N PHE A 131 -2.91 8.36 -7.01
CA PHE A 131 -3.82 8.90 -8.04
C PHE A 131 -4.29 7.81 -9.01
N GLU A 132 -3.37 7.02 -9.53
CA GLU A 132 -3.64 5.94 -10.47
C GLU A 132 -4.57 4.87 -9.88
N THR A 133 -4.29 4.42 -8.67
CA THR A 133 -5.10 3.39 -8.00
C THR A 133 -6.49 3.91 -7.63
N CYS A 134 -6.62 5.19 -7.23
CA CYS A 134 -7.91 5.85 -7.03
C CYS A 134 -8.74 5.88 -8.31
N ILE A 135 -8.16 6.34 -9.43
CA ILE A 135 -8.81 6.36 -10.74
C ILE A 135 -9.22 4.94 -11.15
N THR A 136 -8.29 3.98 -11.03
CA THR A 136 -8.53 2.60 -11.43
C THR A 136 -9.72 2.03 -10.66
N VAL A 137 -9.72 2.10 -9.33
CA VAL A 137 -10.80 1.57 -8.49
C VAL A 137 -12.13 2.29 -8.76
N TYR A 138 -12.12 3.62 -8.91
CA TYR A 138 -13.33 4.41 -9.22
C TYR A 138 -14.00 3.97 -10.53
N PHE A 139 -13.25 3.93 -11.64
CA PHE A 139 -13.79 3.51 -12.94
C PHE A 139 -14.16 2.03 -12.96
N PHE A 140 -13.56 1.22 -12.10
CA PHE A 140 -13.86 -0.20 -12.00
C PHE A 140 -15.24 -0.52 -11.41
N GLU A 141 -15.79 0.42 -10.65
CA GLU A 141 -17.14 0.35 -10.11
C GLU A 141 -18.21 0.77 -11.13
N MET A 142 -17.82 1.44 -12.21
CA MET A 142 -18.72 1.87 -13.27
C MET A 142 -19.05 0.71 -14.23
N SER A 143 -19.73 1.05 -15.33
CA SER A 143 -20.17 0.08 -16.36
C SER A 143 -19.01 -0.73 -16.95
N LYS A 144 -19.31 -1.90 -17.55
CA LYS A 144 -18.28 -2.79 -18.15
C LYS A 144 -17.35 -2.06 -19.13
N LYS A 145 -17.86 -1.09 -19.89
CA LYS A 145 -17.10 -0.28 -20.85
C LYS A 145 -16.14 0.70 -20.16
N ALA A 146 -16.55 1.27 -19.03
CA ALA A 146 -15.75 2.24 -18.28
C ALA A 146 -14.50 1.63 -17.63
N LYS A 147 -14.46 0.30 -17.43
CA LYS A 147 -13.32 -0.42 -16.83
C LYS A 147 -12.03 -0.35 -17.63
N ILE A 148 -12.10 -0.09 -18.93
CA ILE A 148 -10.94 0.04 -19.82
C ILE A 148 -10.39 1.48 -19.81
N LEU A 149 -11.25 2.46 -19.51
CA LEU A 149 -10.89 3.88 -19.47
C LEU A 149 -9.70 4.23 -18.56
N PRO A 150 -9.55 3.70 -17.32
CA PRO A 150 -8.41 4.05 -16.49
C PRO A 150 -7.09 3.69 -17.17
N MET A 151 -7.03 2.55 -17.86
CA MET A 151 -5.84 2.16 -18.59
C MET A 151 -5.49 3.15 -19.71
N PHE A 152 -6.49 3.64 -20.44
CA PHE A 152 -6.28 4.65 -21.48
C PHE A 152 -5.79 5.98 -20.89
N ILE A 153 -6.40 6.44 -19.78
CA ILE A 153 -5.99 7.64 -19.06
C ILE A 153 -4.53 7.51 -18.58
N ILE A 154 -4.16 6.37 -18.00
CA ILE A 154 -2.81 6.13 -17.50
C ILE A 154 -1.79 6.12 -18.63
N VAL A 155 -2.09 5.49 -19.77
CA VAL A 155 -1.21 5.49 -20.95
C VAL A 155 -1.04 6.90 -21.51
N LEU A 156 -2.10 7.71 -21.55
CA LEU A 156 -2.01 9.11 -21.95
C LEU A 156 -1.11 9.91 -21.01
N ILE A 157 -1.27 9.76 -19.69
CA ILE A 157 -0.44 10.45 -18.69
C ILE A 157 1.02 10.02 -18.80
N ASP A 158 1.29 8.72 -18.91
CA ASP A 158 2.65 8.21 -19.07
C ASP A 158 3.29 8.73 -20.37
N ASN A 159 2.56 8.79 -21.48
CA ASN A 159 3.04 9.39 -22.74
C ASN A 159 3.37 10.88 -22.57
N ILE A 160 2.54 11.64 -21.86
CA ILE A 160 2.83 13.05 -21.51
C ILE A 160 4.12 13.12 -20.70
N PHE A 161 4.29 12.26 -19.68
CA PHE A 161 5.50 12.25 -18.86
C PHE A 161 6.76 11.83 -19.61
N ILE A 162 6.65 10.90 -20.57
CA ILE A 162 7.77 10.52 -21.45
C ILE A 162 8.16 11.72 -22.33
N ASN A 163 7.18 12.40 -22.94
CA ASN A 163 7.42 13.57 -23.79
C ASN A 163 8.05 14.73 -23.00
N LEU A 164 7.64 14.92 -21.75
CA LEU A 164 8.23 15.91 -20.83
C LEU A 164 9.57 15.45 -20.20
N LYS A 165 10.08 14.26 -20.55
CA LYS A 165 11.28 13.63 -19.97
C LYS A 165 11.22 13.43 -18.44
N VAL A 166 10.02 13.47 -17.88
CA VAL A 166 9.73 13.20 -16.47
C VAL A 166 9.77 11.69 -16.21
N LEU A 167 9.28 10.88 -17.13
CA LEU A 167 9.33 9.42 -17.03
C LEU A 167 10.42 8.87 -17.96
N LYS A 168 11.46 8.29 -17.36
CA LYS A 168 12.52 7.56 -18.06
C LYS A 168 12.27 6.07 -17.92
N VAL A 169 12.32 5.33 -19.03
CA VAL A 169 12.08 3.89 -19.05
C VAL A 169 13.27 3.21 -19.70
N ASP A 170 13.76 2.15 -19.05
CA ASP A 170 14.82 1.30 -19.61
C ASP A 170 14.19 0.34 -20.63
N GLY A 171 14.50 0.55 -21.91
CA GLY A 171 13.97 -0.23 -23.03
C GLY A 171 12.61 0.26 -23.56
N VAL A 172 11.81 -0.67 -24.08
CA VAL A 172 10.53 -0.35 -24.72
C VAL A 172 9.42 -0.27 -23.66
N TYR A 173 8.85 0.93 -23.46
CA TYR A 173 7.74 1.20 -22.53
C TYR A 173 6.62 0.13 -22.59
N TRP A 174 6.22 -0.23 -23.80
CA TRP A 174 5.16 -1.20 -24.07
C TRP A 174 5.45 -2.61 -23.54
N LYS A 175 6.73 -3.01 -23.44
CA LYS A 175 7.12 -4.35 -22.97
C LYS A 175 7.27 -4.45 -21.45
N THR A 176 7.57 -3.34 -20.78
CA THR A 176 7.90 -3.34 -19.35
C THR A 176 6.73 -2.81 -18.53
N LEU A 177 6.51 -1.50 -18.54
CA LEU A 177 5.52 -0.85 -17.70
C LEU A 177 4.11 -1.27 -18.10
N LEU A 178 3.76 -1.20 -19.39
CA LEU A 178 2.39 -1.47 -19.81
C LEU A 178 1.96 -2.91 -19.51
N THR A 179 2.82 -3.89 -19.73
CA THR A 179 2.55 -5.30 -19.43
C THR A 179 2.22 -5.50 -17.96
N ILE A 180 2.93 -4.79 -17.07
CA ILE A 180 2.70 -4.87 -15.63
C ILE A 180 1.40 -4.16 -15.24
N ARG A 181 1.12 -2.98 -15.81
CA ARG A 181 -0.17 -2.30 -15.61
C ARG A 181 -1.35 -3.16 -16.06
N LEU A 182 -1.23 -3.82 -17.22
CA LEU A 182 -2.20 -4.77 -17.75
C LEU A 182 -2.41 -5.96 -16.82
N PHE A 183 -1.32 -6.56 -16.35
CA PHE A 183 -1.36 -7.66 -15.41
C PHE A 183 -2.16 -7.27 -14.15
N PHE A 184 -1.88 -6.10 -13.58
CA PHE A 184 -2.59 -5.63 -12.38
C PHE A 184 -4.06 -5.28 -12.63
N HIS A 185 -4.38 -4.63 -13.75
CA HIS A 185 -5.79 -4.40 -14.12
C HIS A 185 -6.54 -5.73 -14.31
N SER A 186 -5.90 -6.74 -14.88
CA SER A 186 -6.47 -8.09 -15.01
C SER A 186 -6.64 -8.79 -13.67
N LEU A 187 -5.66 -8.65 -12.77
CA LEU A 187 -5.72 -9.19 -11.41
C LEU A 187 -6.88 -8.58 -10.63
N LEU A 188 -7.14 -7.29 -10.78
CA LEU A 188 -8.27 -6.60 -10.16
C LEU A 188 -9.63 -7.18 -10.62
N LEU A 189 -9.76 -7.59 -11.89
CA LEU A 189 -10.95 -8.28 -12.42
C LEU A 189 -11.16 -9.63 -11.75
N ILE A 190 -10.09 -10.38 -11.53
CA ILE A 190 -10.14 -11.66 -10.84
C ILE A 190 -10.53 -11.45 -9.37
N MET A 191 -9.87 -10.52 -8.67
CA MET A 191 -10.12 -10.23 -7.26
C MET A 191 -11.57 -9.79 -7.00
N LYS A 192 -12.14 -8.94 -7.85
CA LYS A 192 -13.54 -8.53 -7.72
C LYS A 192 -14.51 -9.70 -7.86
N LYS A 193 -14.27 -10.59 -8.82
CA LYS A 193 -15.10 -11.81 -9.00
C LYS A 193 -15.07 -12.68 -7.74
N TRP A 194 -13.92 -12.80 -7.10
CA TRP A 194 -13.76 -13.58 -5.87
C TRP A 194 -14.45 -12.95 -4.67
N TRP A 195 -14.49 -11.62 -4.59
CA TRP A 195 -15.12 -10.92 -3.46
C TRP A 195 -16.64 -10.76 -3.56
N LYS A 196 -17.30 -11.26 -4.62
CA LYS A 196 -18.75 -11.10 -4.85
C LYS A 196 -19.23 -9.64 -4.69
N ILE A 197 -18.40 -8.67 -5.11
CA ILE A 197 -18.72 -7.22 -5.19
C ILE A 197 -19.17 -6.85 -6.61
#